data_AF-A0A955YBG4-F1
#
_entry.id   AF-A0A955YBG4-F1
#
_cell.length_a   1.000
_cell.length_b   1.000
_cell.length_c   1.000
_cell.angle_alpha   90.00
_cell.angle_beta   90.00
_cell.angle_gamma   90.00
#
_symmetry.space_group_name_H-M   'P 1'
#
loop_
_entity.id
_entity.type
_entity.pdbx_description
1 polymer ?
#
loop_
_entity_poly.entity_id
_entity_poly.type
_entity_poly.pdbx_seq_one_letter_code
_entity_poly.pdbx_strand_id
1 'polypeptide(L)'
;MLNGLLVALMSGLPAALVEDDLDRLADGVSSELLAPALDARVRQIAHRPELAVDAMDLLAPLAERVGLATHRARLEDESFRTLDPDGYSALLDALPSRATDARDLEALMTQLAASFPEAEVTGRLKSLWSLQKKALRKDIPPDEVWDRIALRLVLPDEDGCYDTLGALLAQHATVPGELDDYIRAPKASGYQALHAALRFDLGGRDVVAEVQLKTPAMHHAAEQGPAAHWRYKA
;
A
#
# COMPACT_ATOMS: atom_id res chain seq x y z
N MET A 1 27.30 2.50 -12.25
CA MET A 1 26.58 2.84 -11.00
C MET A 1 25.70 1.70 -10.47
N LEU A 2 25.12 0.81 -11.30
CA LEU A 2 24.33 -0.35 -10.83
C LEU A 2 25.01 -1.25 -9.77
N ASN A 3 26.34 -1.36 -9.79
CA ASN A 3 27.08 -2.25 -8.90
C ASN A 3 27.18 -1.75 -7.45
N GLY A 4 27.05 -0.44 -7.20
CA GLY A 4 27.28 0.13 -5.87
C GLY A 4 26.13 -0.11 -4.89
N LEU A 5 24.88 0.07 -5.36
CA LEU A 5 23.69 -0.11 -4.53
C LEU A 5 23.45 -1.59 -4.23
N LEU A 6 23.59 -2.47 -5.22
CA LEU A 6 23.43 -3.92 -5.01
C LEU A 6 24.48 -4.43 -4.02
N VAL A 7 25.73 -3.97 -4.15
CA VAL A 7 26.80 -4.29 -3.18
C VAL A 7 26.48 -3.70 -1.80
N ALA A 8 26.00 -2.46 -1.69
CA ALA A 8 25.61 -1.85 -0.41
C ALA A 8 24.43 -2.58 0.27
N LEU A 9 23.44 -3.02 -0.51
CA LEU A 9 22.32 -3.84 -0.07
C LEU A 9 22.73 -5.25 0.35
N MET A 10 23.80 -5.80 -0.25
CA MET A 10 24.36 -7.09 0.15
C MET A 10 25.38 -6.97 1.30
N SER A 11 26.01 -5.80 1.49
CA SER A 11 27.11 -5.59 2.45
C SER A 11 26.70 -4.90 3.76
N GLY A 12 25.47 -4.39 3.88
CA GLY A 12 24.94 -3.85 5.15
C GLY A 12 25.57 -2.52 5.59
N LEU A 13 25.70 -1.55 4.68
CA LEU A 13 26.19 -0.20 5.01
C LEU A 13 25.08 0.72 5.58
N PRO A 14 25.42 1.68 6.46
CA PRO A 14 24.46 2.50 7.21
C PRO A 14 23.72 3.55 6.36
N ALA A 15 22.51 3.91 6.81
CA ALA A 15 21.50 4.82 6.24
C ALA A 15 21.88 6.31 6.01
N ALA A 16 23.14 6.65 5.71
CA ALA A 16 23.53 8.03 5.41
C ALA A 16 23.24 8.45 3.95
N LEU A 17 22.10 8.05 3.39
CA LEU A 17 21.64 8.46 2.07
C LEU A 17 20.52 9.49 2.24
N VAL A 18 20.82 10.73 1.85
CA VAL A 18 19.91 11.88 1.87
C VAL A 18 18.80 11.67 0.83
N GLU A 19 17.60 12.24 1.05
CA GLU A 19 16.44 12.12 0.13
C GLU A 19 16.79 12.40 -1.36
N ASP A 20 17.75 13.28 -1.64
CA ASP A 20 18.25 13.60 -2.99
C ASP A 20 18.92 12.40 -3.71
N ASP A 21 19.45 11.42 -2.98
CA ASP A 21 20.07 10.22 -3.56
C ASP A 21 19.05 9.13 -3.88
N LEU A 22 17.90 9.09 -3.20
CA LEU A 22 16.88 8.04 -3.40
C LEU A 22 16.28 8.06 -4.81
N ASP A 23 16.05 9.25 -5.38
CA ASP A 23 15.55 9.39 -6.74
C ASP A 23 16.59 8.90 -7.77
N ARG A 24 17.86 9.26 -7.57
CA ARG A 24 18.96 8.80 -8.42
C ARG A 24 19.18 7.29 -8.33
N LEU A 25 18.96 6.71 -7.15
CA LEU A 25 19.05 5.28 -6.91
C LEU A 25 17.89 4.53 -7.56
N ALA A 26 16.68 5.09 -7.55
CA ALA A 26 15.50 4.50 -8.20
C ALA A 26 15.60 4.52 -9.72
N ASP A 27 16.13 5.59 -10.32
CA ASP A 27 16.27 5.74 -11.78
C ASP A 27 17.18 4.68 -12.44
N GLY A 28 18.08 4.08 -11.66
CA GLY A 28 19.09 3.12 -12.15
C GLY A 28 18.79 1.65 -11.88
N VAL A 29 17.69 1.32 -11.19
CA VAL A 29 17.46 -0.03 -10.64
C VAL A 29 16.12 -0.60 -11.11
N SER A 30 16.18 -1.70 -11.85
CA SER A 30 14.99 -2.47 -12.23
C SER A 30 14.40 -3.16 -11.00
N SER A 31 13.07 -3.14 -10.89
CA SER A 31 12.30 -3.87 -9.87
C SER A 31 12.64 -5.37 -9.85
N GLU A 32 12.89 -5.97 -11.01
CA GLU A 32 13.28 -7.39 -11.16
C GLU A 32 14.62 -7.70 -10.50
N LEU A 33 15.58 -6.77 -10.58
CA LEU A 33 16.91 -6.95 -9.99
C LEU A 33 16.89 -6.71 -8.48
N LEU A 34 16.05 -5.79 -8.02
CA LEU A 34 15.98 -5.39 -6.62
C LEU A 34 15.16 -6.35 -5.76
N ALA A 35 14.09 -6.93 -6.28
CA ALA A 35 13.16 -7.78 -5.54
C ALA A 35 13.87 -8.93 -4.77
N PRO A 36 14.77 -9.74 -5.38
CA PRO A 36 15.48 -10.80 -4.65
C PRO A 36 16.36 -10.29 -3.51
N ALA A 37 16.96 -9.10 -3.66
CA ALA A 37 17.79 -8.49 -2.63
C ALA A 37 16.96 -8.00 -1.44
N LEU A 38 15.79 -7.40 -1.70
CA LEU A 38 14.85 -7.01 -0.65
C LEU A 38 14.29 -8.23 0.09
N ASP A 39 14.01 -9.32 -0.62
CA ASP A 39 13.60 -10.59 -0.02
C ASP A 39 14.64 -11.17 0.93
N ALA A 40 15.91 -11.15 0.51
CA ALA A 40 17.01 -11.55 1.37
C ALA A 40 17.11 -10.65 2.60
N ARG A 41 16.91 -9.34 2.42
CA ARG A 41 16.94 -8.39 3.54
C ARG A 41 15.83 -8.63 4.54
N VAL A 42 14.58 -8.84 4.10
CA VAL A 42 13.46 -9.18 5.00
C VAL A 42 13.82 -10.36 5.91
N ARG A 43 14.41 -11.43 5.37
CA ARG A 43 14.83 -12.59 6.17
C ARG A 43 15.93 -12.29 7.19
N GLN A 44 16.75 -11.27 6.93
CA GLN A 44 17.86 -10.91 7.82
C GLN A 44 17.42 -10.03 8.98
N ILE A 45 16.40 -9.17 8.78
CA ILE A 45 15.90 -8.21 9.79
C ILE A 45 15.54 -8.94 11.09
N ALA A 46 14.82 -10.07 11.00
CA ALA A 46 14.42 -10.92 12.13
C ALA A 46 15.56 -11.27 13.10
N HIS A 47 16.80 -11.32 12.59
CA HIS A 47 17.99 -11.76 13.34
C HIS A 47 19.00 -10.63 13.55
N ARG A 48 18.73 -9.43 13.01
CA ARG A 48 19.65 -8.30 12.96
C ARG A 48 18.87 -6.99 13.11
N PRO A 49 18.51 -6.60 14.34
CA PRO A 49 17.72 -5.39 14.61
C PRO A 49 18.33 -4.11 14.04
N GLU A 50 19.65 -4.05 13.89
CA GLU A 50 20.33 -2.92 13.26
C GLU A 50 19.91 -2.71 11.80
N LEU A 51 19.46 -3.75 11.11
CA LEU A 51 18.98 -3.67 9.73
C LEU A 51 17.52 -3.21 9.64
N ALA A 52 16.77 -3.25 10.73
CA ALA A 52 15.35 -2.87 10.74
C ALA A 52 15.17 -1.36 10.53
N VAL A 53 16.04 -0.54 11.13
CA VAL A 53 16.04 0.92 10.95
C VAL A 53 16.34 1.27 9.50
N ASP A 54 17.44 0.74 8.94
CA ASP A 54 17.79 0.93 7.53
C ASP A 54 16.66 0.46 6.59
N ALA A 55 15.99 -0.65 6.95
CA ALA A 55 14.88 -1.17 6.16
C ALA A 55 13.67 -0.23 6.15
N MET A 56 13.33 0.41 7.27
CA MET A 56 12.27 1.42 7.33
C MET A 56 12.65 2.72 6.63
N ASP A 57 13.85 3.23 6.89
CA ASP A 57 14.22 4.59 6.50
C ASP A 57 14.71 4.68 5.05
N LEU A 58 15.26 3.59 4.51
CA LEU A 58 15.84 3.56 3.16
C LEU A 58 15.13 2.58 2.23
N LEU A 59 15.02 1.32 2.64
CA LEU A 59 14.65 0.25 1.71
C LEU A 59 13.15 0.21 1.40
N ALA A 60 12.29 0.45 2.39
CA ALA A 60 10.86 0.58 2.19
C ALA A 60 10.54 1.77 1.26
N PRO A 61 11.07 2.99 1.47
CA PRO A 61 10.92 4.11 0.53
C PRO A 61 11.45 3.81 -0.88
N LEU A 62 12.60 3.15 -1.00
CA LEU A 62 13.15 2.75 -2.30
C LEU A 62 12.22 1.74 -3.00
N ALA A 63 11.73 0.73 -2.28
CA ALA A 63 10.80 -0.25 -2.81
C ALA A 63 9.49 0.40 -3.27
N GLU A 64 8.97 1.40 -2.54
CA GLU A 64 7.82 2.20 -2.99
C GLU A 64 8.11 2.92 -4.31
N ARG A 65 9.25 3.58 -4.44
CA ARG A 65 9.64 4.34 -5.64
C ARG A 65 9.75 3.48 -6.91
N VAL A 66 10.19 2.23 -6.79
CA VAL A 66 10.33 1.31 -7.94
C VAL A 66 9.10 0.41 -8.15
N GLY A 67 7.97 0.72 -7.52
CA GLY A 67 6.71 -0.03 -7.69
C GLY A 67 6.67 -1.40 -6.99
N LEU A 68 7.58 -1.66 -6.05
CA LEU A 68 7.64 -2.91 -5.27
C LEU A 68 6.84 -2.82 -3.97
N ALA A 69 5.56 -2.45 -4.05
CA ALA A 69 4.69 -2.23 -2.90
C ALA A 69 4.61 -3.43 -1.92
N THR A 70 4.61 -4.66 -2.44
CA THR A 70 4.61 -5.88 -1.61
C THR A 70 5.91 -6.05 -0.82
N HIS A 71 7.05 -5.69 -1.41
CA HIS A 71 8.35 -5.79 -0.74
C HIS A 71 8.48 -4.71 0.33
N ARG A 72 8.05 -3.48 0.02
CA ARG A 72 7.91 -2.41 1.00
C ARG A 72 7.10 -2.88 2.22
N ALA A 73 5.88 -3.40 2.01
CA ALA A 73 5.02 -3.86 3.09
C ALA A 73 5.71 -4.91 3.98
N ARG A 74 6.44 -5.86 3.37
CA ARG A 74 7.18 -6.89 4.09
C ARG A 74 8.37 -6.33 4.87
N LEU A 75 9.11 -5.39 4.30
CA LEU A 75 10.21 -4.69 5.00
C LEU A 75 9.67 -3.92 6.21
N GLU A 76 8.59 -3.17 6.01
CA GLU A 76 7.95 -2.39 7.07
C GLU A 76 7.44 -3.28 8.22
N ASP A 77 6.69 -4.34 7.91
CA ASP A 77 6.11 -5.22 8.94
C ASP A 77 7.17 -5.97 9.73
N GLU A 78 8.19 -6.48 9.04
CA GLU A 78 9.27 -7.21 9.68
C GLU A 78 10.16 -6.29 10.53
N SER A 79 10.37 -5.05 10.07
CA SER A 79 11.08 -4.04 10.85
C SER A 79 10.26 -3.62 12.06
N PHE A 80 8.95 -3.43 11.92
CA PHE A 80 8.07 -3.09 13.04
C PHE A 80 8.07 -4.19 14.10
N ARG A 81 7.91 -5.45 13.69
CA ARG A 81 8.01 -6.62 14.57
C ARG A 81 9.32 -6.69 15.36
N THR A 82 10.41 -6.23 14.75
CA THR A 82 11.75 -6.27 15.33
C THR A 82 12.05 -5.07 16.24
N LEU A 83 11.61 -3.87 15.83
CA LEU A 83 11.88 -2.61 16.55
C LEU A 83 10.91 -2.37 17.72
N ASP A 84 9.67 -2.82 17.59
CA ASP A 84 8.63 -2.68 18.61
C ASP A 84 7.76 -3.96 18.68
N PRO A 85 8.29 -5.04 19.28
CA PRO A 85 7.59 -6.33 19.36
C PRO A 85 6.30 -6.25 20.20
N ASP A 86 6.27 -5.40 21.22
CA ASP A 86 5.11 -5.25 22.10
C ASP A 86 3.98 -4.53 21.37
N GLY A 87 4.27 -3.41 20.69
CA GLY A 87 3.30 -2.72 19.85
C GLY A 87 2.81 -3.58 18.68
N TYR A 88 3.72 -4.35 18.06
CA TYR A 88 3.36 -5.32 17.03
C TYR A 88 2.39 -6.39 17.54
N SER A 89 2.66 -6.97 18.73
CA SER A 89 1.77 -7.97 19.35
C SER A 89 0.42 -7.38 19.71
N ALA A 90 0.40 -6.20 20.34
CA ALA A 90 -0.83 -5.52 20.73
C ALA A 90 -1.72 -5.22 19.51
N LEU A 91 -1.12 -4.78 18.39
CA LEU A 91 -1.84 -4.58 17.14
C LEU A 91 -2.40 -5.89 16.58
N LEU A 92 -1.63 -6.98 16.61
CA LEU A 92 -2.11 -8.29 16.15
C LEU A 92 -3.28 -8.81 16.98
N ASP A 93 -3.25 -8.62 18.30
CA ASP A 93 -4.30 -9.07 19.21
C ASP A 93 -5.59 -8.26 19.05
N ALA A 94 -5.49 -6.99 18.67
CA ALA A 94 -6.63 -6.10 18.45
C ALA A 94 -7.32 -6.33 17.08
N LEU A 95 -6.64 -6.95 16.12
CA LEU A 95 -7.12 -7.08 14.74
C LEU A 95 -7.60 -8.49 14.42
N PRO A 96 -8.59 -8.65 13.51
CA PRO A 96 -8.87 -9.95 12.92
C PRO A 96 -7.63 -10.58 12.30
N SER A 97 -7.54 -11.92 12.37
CA SER A 97 -6.38 -12.64 11.84
C SER A 97 -6.18 -12.37 10.35
N ARG A 98 -4.91 -12.35 9.90
CA ARG A 98 -4.57 -12.16 8.48
C ARG A 98 -5.20 -13.19 7.56
N ALA A 99 -5.44 -14.41 8.06
CA ALA A 99 -6.15 -15.45 7.30
C ALA A 99 -7.64 -15.15 7.14
N THR A 100 -8.26 -14.49 8.11
CA THR A 100 -9.63 -13.96 7.98
C THR A 100 -9.65 -12.85 6.93
N ASP A 101 -8.71 -11.91 7.01
CA ASP A 101 -8.65 -10.79 6.07
C ASP A 101 -8.43 -11.23 4.63
N ALA A 102 -7.57 -12.23 4.41
CA ALA A 102 -7.31 -12.77 3.09
C ALA A 102 -8.57 -13.40 2.48
N ARG A 103 -9.33 -14.16 3.28
CA ARG A 103 -10.62 -14.74 2.86
C ARG A 103 -11.65 -13.67 2.56
N ASP A 104 -11.75 -12.66 3.43
CA ASP A 104 -12.68 -11.55 3.24
C ASP A 104 -12.32 -10.72 2.00
N LEU A 105 -11.02 -10.49 1.76
CA LEU A 105 -10.52 -9.85 0.54
C LEU A 105 -10.90 -10.64 -0.72
N GLU A 106 -10.64 -11.95 -0.77
CA GLU A 106 -10.99 -12.80 -1.91
C GLU A 106 -12.50 -12.81 -2.18
N ALA A 107 -13.32 -12.87 -1.12
CA ALA A 107 -14.77 -12.81 -1.22
C ALA A 107 -15.24 -11.46 -1.79
N LEU A 108 -14.72 -10.35 -1.26
CA LEU A 108 -15.05 -9.01 -1.76
C LEU A 108 -14.61 -8.81 -3.21
N MET A 109 -13.41 -9.26 -3.58
CA MET A 109 -12.93 -9.20 -4.96
C MET A 109 -13.88 -9.97 -5.90
N THR A 110 -14.28 -11.18 -5.52
CA THR A 110 -15.21 -12.00 -6.30
C THR A 110 -16.57 -11.31 -6.44
N GLN A 111 -17.12 -10.77 -5.35
CA GLN A 111 -18.40 -10.06 -5.34
C GLN A 111 -18.35 -8.82 -6.24
N LEU A 112 -17.33 -7.96 -6.07
CA LEU A 112 -17.21 -6.72 -6.84
C LEU A 112 -16.95 -6.99 -8.31
N ALA A 113 -16.13 -7.98 -8.67
CA ALA A 113 -15.91 -8.36 -10.06
C ALA A 113 -17.19 -8.87 -10.74
N ALA A 114 -18.09 -9.51 -9.99
CA ALA A 114 -19.40 -9.92 -10.51
C ALA A 114 -20.37 -8.74 -10.64
N SER A 115 -20.33 -7.77 -9.73
CA SER A 115 -21.19 -6.58 -9.75
C SER A 115 -20.77 -5.53 -10.78
N PHE A 116 -19.46 -5.44 -11.09
CA PHE A 116 -18.87 -4.43 -11.97
C PHE A 116 -17.98 -5.11 -13.01
N PRO A 117 -18.56 -5.79 -14.02
CA PRO A 117 -17.81 -6.58 -15.00
C PRO A 117 -16.88 -5.75 -15.90
N GLU A 118 -17.14 -4.45 -16.03
CA GLU A 118 -16.28 -3.48 -16.72
C GLU A 118 -15.05 -3.07 -15.90
N ALA A 119 -15.01 -3.40 -14.60
CA ALA A 119 -13.94 -3.04 -13.70
C ALA A 119 -12.87 -4.13 -13.60
N GLU A 120 -11.60 -3.75 -13.72
CA GLU A 120 -10.51 -4.61 -13.26
C GLU A 120 -10.41 -4.50 -11.73
N VAL A 121 -10.85 -5.55 -11.03
CA VAL A 121 -10.85 -5.60 -9.57
C VAL A 121 -9.59 -6.30 -9.08
N THR A 122 -8.79 -5.57 -8.31
CA THR A 122 -7.63 -6.09 -7.58
C THR A 122 -7.74 -5.69 -6.12
N GLY A 123 -6.97 -6.32 -5.25
CA GLY A 123 -6.93 -5.89 -3.86
C GLY A 123 -5.71 -6.40 -3.12
N ARG A 124 -5.49 -5.82 -1.94
CA ARG A 124 -4.38 -6.14 -1.06
C ARG A 124 -4.76 -5.92 0.39
N LEU A 125 -4.05 -6.61 1.26
CA LEU A 125 -4.07 -6.30 2.68
C LEU A 125 -3.03 -5.21 2.98
N LYS A 126 -3.39 -4.24 3.81
CA LYS A 126 -2.42 -3.26 4.31
C LYS A 126 -1.37 -3.94 5.19
N SER A 127 -0.16 -3.37 5.23
CA SER A 127 0.88 -3.76 6.18
C SER A 127 0.44 -3.37 7.59
N LEU A 128 0.80 -4.19 8.58
CA LEU A 128 0.56 -3.89 10.00
C LEU A 128 1.19 -2.56 10.39
N TRP A 129 2.39 -2.25 9.89
CA TRP A 129 3.01 -0.94 10.09
C TRP A 129 2.18 0.22 9.53
N SER A 130 1.56 0.05 8.37
CA SER A 130 0.67 1.08 7.81
C SER A 130 -0.58 1.29 8.67
N LEU A 131 -1.12 0.21 9.25
CA LEU A 131 -2.25 0.28 10.18
C LEU A 131 -1.84 0.99 11.48
N GLN A 132 -0.69 0.64 12.05
CA GLN A 132 -0.13 1.31 13.23
C GLN A 132 0.06 2.81 12.99
N LYS A 133 0.69 3.19 11.88
CA LYS A 133 0.87 4.60 11.49
C LYS A 133 -0.47 5.32 11.36
N LYS A 134 -1.50 4.66 10.81
CA LYS A 134 -2.83 5.25 10.66
C LYS A 134 -3.52 5.42 12.01
N ALA A 135 -3.44 4.43 12.91
CA ALA A 135 -3.94 4.51 14.28
C ALA A 135 -3.35 5.73 15.00
N LEU A 136 -2.02 5.82 15.01
CA LEU A 136 -1.29 6.91 15.68
C LEU A 136 -1.60 8.29 15.07
N ARG A 137 -1.64 8.40 13.73
CA ARG A 137 -1.96 9.68 13.07
C ARG A 137 -3.36 10.18 13.37
N LYS A 138 -4.32 9.26 13.52
CA LYS A 138 -5.72 9.59 13.80
C LYS A 138 -6.05 9.64 15.29
N ASP A 139 -5.09 9.28 16.15
CA ASP A 139 -5.29 9.14 17.59
C ASP A 139 -6.48 8.21 17.93
N ILE A 140 -6.56 7.07 17.22
CA ILE A 140 -7.59 6.06 17.42
C ILE A 140 -6.95 4.73 17.85
N PRO A 141 -7.68 3.90 18.62
CA PRO A 141 -7.17 2.61 19.00
C PRO A 141 -7.07 1.67 17.78
N PRO A 142 -6.17 0.67 17.81
CA PRO A 142 -5.92 -0.25 16.69
C PRO A 142 -7.15 -0.96 16.12
N ASP A 143 -8.11 -1.32 16.95
CA ASP A 143 -9.36 -1.99 16.60
C ASP A 143 -10.34 -1.08 15.83
N GLU A 144 -10.15 0.24 15.90
CA GLU A 144 -10.87 1.22 15.08
C GLU A 144 -10.19 1.50 13.73
N VAL A 145 -9.08 0.83 13.40
CA VAL A 145 -8.46 0.93 12.09
C VAL A 145 -9.13 -0.04 11.12
N TRP A 146 -10.20 0.44 10.48
CA TRP A 146 -11.07 -0.38 9.64
C TRP A 146 -10.50 -0.73 8.25
N ASP A 147 -9.55 0.04 7.74
CA ASP A 147 -9.12 0.04 6.33
C ASP A 147 -8.05 -1.01 6.01
N ARG A 148 -8.16 -2.19 6.63
CA ARG A 148 -7.19 -3.29 6.57
C ARG A 148 -7.17 -3.96 5.21
N ILE A 149 -8.34 -4.00 4.56
CA ILE A 149 -8.54 -4.47 3.20
C ILE A 149 -8.62 -3.24 2.29
N ALA A 150 -7.83 -3.23 1.23
CA ALA A 150 -7.87 -2.20 0.19
C ALA A 150 -8.14 -2.86 -1.16
N LEU A 151 -9.24 -2.45 -1.78
CA LEU A 151 -9.71 -2.88 -3.09
C LEU A 151 -9.46 -1.76 -4.09
N ARG A 152 -9.11 -2.14 -5.31
CA ARG A 152 -8.87 -1.25 -6.44
C ARG A 152 -9.75 -1.69 -7.58
N LEU A 153 -10.52 -0.75 -8.10
CA LEU A 153 -11.35 -0.92 -9.28
C LEU A 153 -10.78 0.01 -10.36
N VAL A 154 -10.26 -0.55 -11.45
CA VAL A 154 -9.80 0.22 -12.61
C VAL A 154 -10.87 0.22 -13.69
N LEU A 155 -11.39 1.40 -14.00
CA LEU A 155 -12.59 1.61 -14.84
C LEU A 155 -12.22 2.37 -16.11
N PRO A 156 -12.96 2.22 -17.23
CA PRO A 156 -12.57 2.79 -18.52
C PRO A 156 -12.32 4.30 -18.51
N ASP A 157 -13.14 5.06 -17.78
CA ASP A 157 -13.12 6.52 -17.72
C ASP A 157 -13.54 7.07 -16.34
N GLU A 158 -13.49 8.39 -16.19
CA GLU A 158 -13.84 9.07 -14.94
C GLU A 158 -15.33 8.95 -14.62
N ASP A 159 -16.20 9.00 -15.64
CA ASP A 159 -17.65 8.85 -15.46
C ASP A 159 -17.98 7.48 -14.86
N GLY A 160 -17.35 6.41 -15.37
CA GLY A 160 -17.43 5.08 -14.78
C GLY A 160 -16.99 5.07 -13.32
N CYS A 161 -15.92 5.81 -12.95
CA CYS A 161 -15.47 5.91 -11.56
C CYS A 161 -16.56 6.50 -10.65
N TYR A 162 -17.23 7.58 -11.07
CA TYR A 162 -18.30 8.19 -10.29
C TYR A 162 -19.56 7.31 -10.26
N ASP A 163 -19.94 6.69 -11.37
CA ASP A 163 -21.10 5.81 -11.46
C ASP A 163 -20.94 4.57 -10.56
N THR A 164 -19.78 3.91 -10.61
CA THR A 164 -19.46 2.78 -9.74
C THR A 164 -19.43 3.21 -8.27
N LEU A 165 -18.85 4.37 -7.95
CA LEU A 165 -18.88 4.90 -6.58
C LEU A 165 -20.31 5.15 -6.11
N GLY A 166 -21.16 5.77 -6.95
CA GLY A 166 -22.57 5.98 -6.64
C GLY A 166 -23.33 4.68 -6.38
N ALA A 167 -23.10 3.66 -7.20
CA ALA A 167 -23.68 2.33 -7.02
C ALA A 167 -23.22 1.65 -5.72
N LEU A 168 -21.94 1.79 -5.35
CA LEU A 168 -21.41 1.29 -4.08
C LEU A 168 -22.02 2.01 -2.87
N LEU A 169 -22.11 3.35 -2.92
CA LEU A 169 -22.70 4.17 -1.86
C LEU A 169 -24.20 3.91 -1.66
N ALA A 170 -24.91 3.50 -2.71
CA ALA A 170 -26.32 3.12 -2.62
C ALA A 170 -26.53 1.75 -1.92
N GLN A 171 -25.53 0.87 -1.95
CA GLN A 171 -25.62 -0.50 -1.44
C GLN A 171 -24.94 -0.68 -0.08
N HIS A 172 -23.98 0.16 0.24
CA HIS A 172 -23.09 -0.01 1.39
C HIS A 172 -23.03 1.26 2.23
N ALA A 173 -23.07 1.10 3.56
CA ALA A 173 -22.86 2.22 4.47
C ALA A 173 -21.41 2.70 4.39
N THR A 174 -21.22 4.03 4.40
CA THR A 174 -19.90 4.66 4.46
C THR A 174 -19.37 4.75 5.88
N VAL A 175 -18.05 4.67 6.02
CA VAL A 175 -17.38 5.11 7.24
C VAL A 175 -17.31 6.65 7.22
N PRO A 176 -17.82 7.35 8.26
CA PRO A 176 -17.79 8.82 8.29
C PRO A 176 -16.37 9.37 8.12
N GLY A 177 -16.23 10.39 7.27
CA GLY A 177 -14.94 11.06 7.03
C GLY A 177 -13.96 10.29 6.14
N GLU A 178 -14.31 9.10 5.65
CA GLU A 178 -13.48 8.30 4.75
C GLU A 178 -13.99 8.32 3.31
N LEU A 179 -14.36 9.50 2.79
CA LEU A 179 -14.72 9.71 1.38
C LEU A 179 -13.88 10.86 0.83
N ASP A 180 -12.95 10.56 -0.06
CA ASP A 180 -12.07 11.54 -0.69
C ASP A 180 -12.17 11.48 -2.22
N ASP A 181 -12.33 12.65 -2.83
CA ASP A 181 -12.32 12.83 -4.29
C ASP A 181 -10.97 13.42 -4.73
N TYR A 182 -9.98 12.54 -4.93
CA TYR A 182 -8.68 12.96 -5.45
C TYR A 182 -8.66 13.10 -6.98
N ILE A 183 -9.77 12.82 -7.69
CA ILE A 183 -9.89 13.18 -9.11
C ILE A 183 -10.04 14.70 -9.22
N ARG A 184 -10.94 15.29 -8.43
CA ARG A 184 -11.16 16.74 -8.36
C ARG A 184 -10.08 17.49 -7.60
N ALA A 185 -9.57 16.90 -6.52
CA ALA A 185 -8.53 17.50 -5.68
C ALA A 185 -7.31 16.56 -5.58
N PRO A 186 -6.47 16.47 -6.62
CA PRO A 186 -5.30 15.59 -6.62
C PRO A 186 -4.36 15.88 -5.45
N LYS A 187 -3.67 14.85 -4.95
CA LYS A 187 -2.61 15.06 -3.95
C LYS A 187 -1.45 15.84 -4.55
N ALA A 188 -0.59 16.41 -3.71
CA ALA A 188 0.62 17.11 -4.15
C ALA A 188 1.54 16.26 -5.06
N SER A 189 1.49 14.92 -4.92
CA SER A 189 2.20 13.98 -5.79
C SER A 189 1.60 13.82 -7.19
N GLY A 190 0.47 14.46 -7.49
CA GLY A 190 -0.33 14.23 -8.70
C GLY A 190 -1.21 12.98 -8.64
N TYR A 191 -1.28 12.31 -7.48
CA TYR A 191 -2.12 11.13 -7.30
C TYR A 191 -3.61 11.45 -7.44
N GLN A 192 -4.30 10.66 -8.27
CA GLN A 192 -5.73 10.76 -8.55
C GLN A 192 -6.43 9.40 -8.39
N ALA A 193 -7.56 9.42 -7.69
CA ALA A 193 -8.50 8.32 -7.49
C ALA A 193 -9.71 8.81 -6.67
N LEU A 194 -10.82 8.09 -6.69
CA LEU A 194 -11.88 8.21 -5.68
C LEU A 194 -11.61 7.20 -4.58
N HIS A 195 -11.58 7.64 -3.31
CA HIS A 195 -11.38 6.77 -2.15
C HIS A 195 -12.65 6.77 -1.31
N ALA A 196 -13.11 5.58 -0.92
CA ALA A 196 -14.18 5.45 0.05
C ALA A 196 -13.91 4.25 0.98
N ALA A 197 -14.17 4.38 2.27
CA ALA A 197 -14.26 3.21 3.16
C ALA A 197 -15.73 2.81 3.35
N LEU A 198 -16.05 1.56 3.01
CA LEU A 198 -17.41 1.03 2.93
C LEU A 198 -17.57 -0.21 3.82
N ARG A 199 -18.78 -0.39 4.37
CA ARG A 199 -19.19 -1.57 5.13
C ARG A 199 -19.93 -2.55 4.22
N PHE A 200 -19.32 -3.71 4.00
CA PHE A 200 -19.86 -4.81 3.21
C PHE A 200 -20.45 -5.88 4.12
N ASP A 201 -21.62 -6.41 3.78
CA ASP A 201 -22.14 -7.63 4.39
C ASP A 201 -21.49 -8.84 3.70
N LEU A 202 -20.70 -9.59 4.47
CA LEU A 202 -20.17 -10.89 4.05
C LEU A 202 -20.70 -12.00 4.95
N GLY A 203 -21.90 -12.48 4.61
CA GLY A 203 -22.54 -13.59 5.29
C GLY A 203 -23.03 -13.21 6.69
N GLY A 204 -23.62 -12.03 6.83
CA GLY A 204 -24.11 -11.47 8.10
C GLY A 204 -23.01 -10.88 8.98
N ARG A 205 -21.80 -10.71 8.45
CA ARG A 205 -20.70 -10.00 9.12
C ARG A 205 -20.43 -8.68 8.40
N ASP A 206 -20.30 -7.61 9.18
CA ASP A 206 -19.83 -6.33 8.68
C ASP A 206 -18.31 -6.38 8.46
N VAL A 207 -17.89 -6.32 7.21
CA VAL A 207 -16.50 -6.21 6.81
C VAL A 207 -16.27 -4.82 6.21
N VAL A 208 -15.32 -4.09 6.77
CA VAL A 208 -14.93 -2.79 6.22
C VAL A 208 -13.79 -2.98 5.22
N ALA A 209 -13.93 -2.36 4.05
CA ALA A 209 -12.84 -2.25 3.08
C ALA A 209 -12.78 -0.85 2.49
N GLU A 210 -11.56 -0.39 2.22
CA GLU A 210 -11.33 0.79 1.41
C GLU A 210 -11.42 0.41 -0.07
N VAL A 211 -12.21 1.14 -0.85
CA VAL A 211 -12.26 1.04 -2.30
C VAL A 211 -11.55 2.24 -2.93
N GLN A 212 -10.77 1.96 -3.97
CA GLN A 212 -10.09 2.97 -4.77
C GLN A 212 -10.53 2.82 -6.22
N LEU A 213 -11.23 3.82 -6.76
CA LEU A 213 -11.71 3.84 -8.13
C LEU A 213 -10.85 4.80 -8.96
N LYS A 214 -10.38 4.34 -10.12
CA LYS A 214 -9.51 5.14 -10.99
C LYS A 214 -9.49 4.63 -12.42
N THR A 215 -9.06 5.47 -13.35
CA THR A 215 -8.87 5.07 -14.74
C THR A 215 -7.53 4.35 -14.96
N PRO A 216 -7.32 3.64 -16.09
CA PRO A 216 -6.02 3.09 -16.45
C PRO A 216 -4.91 4.14 -16.47
N ALA A 217 -5.20 5.37 -16.92
CA ALA A 217 -4.23 6.46 -16.94
C ALA A 217 -3.82 6.88 -15.52
N MET A 218 -4.80 7.07 -14.63
CA MET A 218 -4.55 7.37 -13.21
C MET A 218 -3.81 6.22 -12.51
N HIS A 219 -4.18 4.97 -12.82
CA HIS A 219 -3.49 3.80 -12.29
C HIS A 219 -2.03 3.74 -12.73
N HIS A 220 -1.77 3.93 -14.02
CA HIS A 220 -0.42 3.92 -14.58
C HIS A 220 0.45 5.03 -13.98
N ALA A 221 -0.09 6.26 -13.90
CA ALA A 221 0.60 7.38 -13.27
C ALA A 221 0.95 7.11 -11.79
N ALA A 222 0.04 6.47 -11.06
CA ALA A 222 0.27 6.11 -9.66
C ALA A 222 1.33 5.02 -9.46
N GLU A 223 1.47 4.06 -10.38
CA GLU A 223 2.47 2.98 -10.27
C GLU A 223 3.87 3.42 -10.72
N GLN A 224 3.97 4.37 -11.66
CA GLN A 224 5.28 4.83 -12.14
C GLN A 224 5.90 5.96 -11.30
N GLY A 225 5.16 6.50 -10.34
CA GLY A 225 5.62 7.55 -9.44
C GLY A 225 6.06 8.85 -10.16
N PRO A 226 6.69 9.79 -9.42
CA PRO A 226 7.19 11.04 -9.99
C PRO A 226 8.26 10.85 -11.07
N ALA A 227 8.99 9.73 -11.05
CA ALA A 227 10.09 9.45 -11.97
C ALA A 227 9.65 9.31 -13.45
N ALA A 228 8.41 8.85 -13.70
CA ALA A 228 7.87 8.87 -15.06
C ALA A 228 7.65 10.29 -15.61
N HIS A 229 7.41 11.26 -14.73
CA HIS A 229 7.22 12.65 -15.13
C HIS A 229 8.53 13.29 -15.65
N TRP A 230 9.70 12.80 -15.20
CA TRP A 230 11.00 13.23 -15.75
C TRP A 230 11.29 12.64 -17.13
N ARG A 231 10.90 11.38 -17.39
CA ARG A 231 11.08 10.75 -18.70
C ARG A 231 10.26 11.42 -19.82
N TYR A 232 9.18 12.12 -19.49
CA TYR A 232 8.34 12.82 -20.47
C TYR A 232 8.69 14.32 -20.65
N LYS A 233 9.72 14.82 -19.96
CA LYS A 233 10.27 16.18 -20.11
C LYS A 233 11.64 16.22 -20.81
N ALA A 234 12.00 15.18 -21.55
CA ALA A 234 13.17 15.16 -22.44
C ALA A 234 12.76 15.46 -23.90
#